data_AF-A0A1Y5F7V8-F1
#
_entry.id   AF-A0A1Y5F7V8-F1
#
_cell.length_a   1.000
_cell.length_b   1.000
_cell.length_c   1.000
_cell.angle_alpha   90.00
_cell.angle_beta   90.00
_cell.angle_gamma   90.00
#
_symmetry.space_group_name_H-M   'P 1'
#
loop_
_entity.id
_entity.type
_entity.pdbx_description
1 polymer ?
#
loop_
_entity_poly.entity_id
_entity_poly.type
_entity_poly.pdbx_seq_one_letter_code
_entity_poly.pdbx_strand_id
1 'polypeptide(L)'
;MINLKRKPHILTTNSGFTLIEVLVAITILSMLMATMYSIVSDSTETKDRVISEDREALQIVTALERLELDISQIYSPLYFSAPFSKDKQSDSDFENNSADSLDNQDDSDGEQIQDPRMVFVPSERFPFISVSGDITPAILNENKNELIFLSTSNRRILEDSKQSRFSWIKYNIRSSRGEKTERDGGYELTRATQSKNIYRKDFNWDKVKEHILLTHIKSFQFQFWNAETKKFVDTLTEIGNDQFTPRLIKVKMVWINTDNNEIEIERTYRPLFPFFDTVKDEKEKKLKSKTDGDSGASGEK
;
A
#
# COMPACT_ATOMS: atom_id res chain seq x y z
N MET A 1 -40.15 29.87 -92.38
CA MET A 1 -39.17 29.54 -91.33
C MET A 1 -39.74 28.41 -90.48
N ILE A 2 -39.26 27.18 -90.70
CA ILE A 2 -39.80 25.94 -90.11
C ILE A 2 -38.95 25.59 -88.89
N ASN A 3 -39.57 25.56 -87.71
CA ASN A 3 -38.90 25.24 -86.45
C ASN A 3 -39.21 23.79 -86.07
N LEU A 4 -38.29 22.88 -86.40
CA LEU A 4 -38.37 21.44 -86.12
C LEU A 4 -37.97 21.17 -84.66
N LYS A 5 -38.97 21.01 -83.78
CA LYS A 5 -38.82 20.42 -82.45
C LYS A 5 -38.37 18.96 -82.57
N ARG A 6 -37.08 18.67 -82.38
CA ARG A 6 -36.59 17.29 -82.15
C ARG A 6 -37.06 16.82 -80.76
N LYS A 7 -37.94 15.82 -80.74
CA LYS A 7 -38.25 15.06 -79.52
C LYS A 7 -37.06 14.18 -79.16
N PRO A 8 -36.61 14.12 -77.89
CA PRO A 8 -35.64 13.13 -77.46
C PRO A 8 -36.29 11.74 -77.49
N HIS A 9 -35.74 10.85 -78.32
CA HIS A 9 -36.05 9.42 -78.27
C HIS A 9 -35.41 8.86 -76.98
N ILE A 10 -36.22 8.65 -75.94
CA ILE A 10 -35.82 7.84 -74.80
C ILE A 10 -35.86 6.39 -75.31
N LEU A 11 -34.70 5.84 -75.63
CA LEU A 11 -34.55 4.40 -75.89
C LEU A 11 -34.71 3.67 -74.55
N THR A 12 -35.95 3.37 -74.17
CA THR A 12 -36.24 2.43 -73.09
C THR A 12 -36.05 1.01 -73.62
N THR A 13 -34.80 0.54 -73.67
CA THR A 13 -34.53 -0.90 -73.75
C THR A 13 -34.87 -1.52 -72.40
N ASN A 14 -36.14 -1.91 -72.23
CA ASN A 14 -36.60 -2.72 -71.11
C ASN A 14 -36.09 -4.16 -71.28
N SER A 15 -34.77 -4.35 -71.18
CA SER A 15 -34.18 -5.66 -70.96
C SER A 15 -34.43 -6.00 -69.50
N GLY A 16 -35.48 -6.78 -69.23
CA GLY A 16 -35.70 -7.33 -67.89
C GLY A 16 -34.47 -8.13 -67.47
N PHE A 17 -34.09 -8.02 -66.20
CA PHE A 17 -33.03 -8.85 -65.63
C PHE A 17 -33.37 -10.32 -65.84
N THR A 18 -32.39 -11.09 -66.32
CA THR A 18 -32.56 -12.53 -66.43
C THR A 18 -32.63 -13.14 -65.03
N LEU A 19 -33.47 -14.16 -64.85
CA LEU A 19 -33.61 -14.82 -63.55
C LEU A 19 -32.26 -15.36 -63.03
N ILE A 20 -31.37 -15.77 -63.95
CA ILE A 20 -30.03 -16.24 -63.60
C ILE A 20 -29.12 -15.13 -63.08
N GLU A 21 -29.22 -13.92 -63.63
CA GLU A 21 -28.44 -12.75 -63.18
C GLU A 21 -28.86 -12.31 -61.78
N VAL A 22 -30.16 -12.32 -61.49
CA VAL A 22 -30.68 -12.06 -60.14
C VAL A 22 -30.19 -13.11 -59.15
N LEU A 23 -30.19 -14.39 -59.54
CA LEU A 23 -29.71 -15.48 -58.70
C LEU A 23 -28.21 -15.33 -58.41
N VAL A 24 -27.40 -15.08 -59.44
CA VAL A 24 -25.95 -14.85 -59.27
C VAL A 24 -25.69 -13.63 -58.38
N ALA A 25 -26.41 -12.52 -58.58
CA ALA A 25 -26.27 -11.33 -57.75
C ALA A 25 -26.58 -11.60 -56.27
N ILE A 26 -27.67 -12.33 -55.99
CA ILE A 26 -28.03 -12.70 -54.61
C ILE A 26 -26.97 -13.62 -53.99
N THR A 27 -26.42 -14.58 -54.76
CA THR A 27 -25.36 -15.46 -54.24
C THR A 27 -24.10 -14.68 -53.88
N ILE A 28 -23.63 -13.77 -54.74
CA ILE A 28 -22.47 -12.92 -54.46
C ILE A 28 -22.74 -12.04 -53.25
N LEU A 29 -23.93 -11.42 -53.17
CA LEU A 29 -24.29 -10.57 -52.04
C LEU A 29 -24.33 -11.37 -50.73
N SER A 30 -24.87 -12.59 -50.72
CA SER A 30 -24.89 -13.45 -49.54
C SER A 30 -23.48 -13.83 -49.08
N MET A 31 -22.57 -14.13 -50.03
CA MET A 31 -21.18 -14.43 -49.72
C MET A 31 -20.46 -13.21 -49.15
N LEU A 32 -20.66 -12.02 -49.72
CA LEU A 32 -20.11 -10.77 -49.20
C LEU A 32 -20.62 -10.49 -47.78
N MET A 33 -21.92 -10.64 -47.54
CA MET A 33 -22.51 -10.46 -46.20
C MET A 33 -21.93 -11.46 -45.18
N ALA A 34 -21.76 -12.73 -45.57
CA ALA A 34 -21.13 -13.73 -44.70
C ALA A 34 -19.68 -13.38 -44.36
N THR A 35 -18.89 -12.95 -45.35
CA THR A 35 -17.50 -12.51 -45.10
C THR A 35 -17.43 -11.27 -44.23
N MET A 36 -18.33 -10.30 -44.44
CA MET A 36 -18.39 -9.07 -43.65
C MET A 36 -18.77 -9.39 -42.19
N TYR A 37 -19.73 -10.30 -41.98
CA TYR A 37 -20.10 -10.75 -40.65
C TYR A 37 -18.93 -11.41 -39.92
N SER A 38 -18.17 -12.29 -40.59
CA SER A 38 -16.96 -12.90 -40.02
C SER A 38 -15.94 -11.84 -39.61
N ILE A 39 -15.60 -10.91 -40.51
CA ILE A 39 -14.62 -9.84 -40.22
C ILE A 39 -15.08 -8.96 -39.05
N VAL A 40 -16.37 -8.61 -39.00
CA VAL A 40 -16.92 -7.80 -37.90
C VAL A 40 -16.90 -8.57 -36.58
N SER A 41 -17.23 -9.86 -36.60
CA SER A 41 -17.18 -10.73 -35.42
C SER A 41 -15.74 -10.85 -34.89
N ASP A 42 -14.79 -11.22 -35.76
CA ASP A 42 -13.38 -11.39 -35.42
C ASP A 42 -12.77 -10.07 -34.90
N SER A 43 -13.15 -8.94 -35.53
CA SER A 43 -12.72 -7.61 -35.09
C SER A 43 -13.31 -7.23 -33.74
N THR A 44 -14.55 -7.64 -33.44
CA THR A 44 -15.21 -7.35 -32.17
C THR A 44 -14.58 -8.18 -31.05
N GLU A 45 -14.38 -9.48 -31.28
CA GLU A 45 -13.73 -10.38 -30.32
C GLU A 45 -12.29 -9.95 -30.04
N THR A 46 -11.54 -9.60 -31.09
CA THR A 46 -10.15 -9.10 -30.94
C THR A 46 -10.12 -7.82 -30.10
N LYS A 47 -11.04 -6.89 -30.38
CA LYS A 47 -11.14 -5.65 -29.62
C LYS A 47 -11.44 -5.93 -28.15
N ASP A 48 -12.41 -6.80 -27.87
CA ASP A 48 -12.82 -7.12 -26.50
C ASP A 48 -11.68 -7.82 -25.74
N ARG A 49 -10.94 -8.72 -26.39
CA ARG A 49 -9.75 -9.36 -25.82
C ARG A 49 -8.67 -8.32 -25.48
N VAL A 50 -8.30 -7.46 -26.42
CA VAL A 50 -7.29 -6.41 -26.19
C VAL A 50 -7.69 -5.47 -25.06
N ILE A 51 -8.97 -5.06 -25.00
CA ILE A 51 -9.48 -4.22 -23.90
C ILE A 51 -9.37 -4.95 -22.55
N SER A 52 -9.62 -6.26 -22.52
CA SER A 52 -9.50 -7.04 -21.28
C SER A 52 -8.05 -7.16 -20.81
N GLU A 53 -7.12 -7.41 -21.72
CA GLU A 53 -5.68 -7.47 -21.45
C GLU A 53 -5.15 -6.12 -20.95
N ASP A 54 -5.50 -5.02 -21.62
CA ASP A 54 -5.10 -3.66 -21.21
C ASP A 54 -5.61 -3.32 -19.81
N ARG A 55 -6.85 -3.71 -19.50
CA ARG A 55 -7.43 -3.47 -18.17
C ARG A 55 -6.67 -4.22 -17.08
N GLU A 56 -6.30 -5.47 -17.32
CA GLU A 56 -5.53 -6.28 -16.38
C GLU A 56 -4.10 -5.72 -16.19
N ALA A 57 -3.43 -5.34 -17.28
CA ALA A 57 -2.13 -4.70 -17.23
C ALA A 57 -2.17 -3.40 -16.40
N LEU A 58 -3.17 -2.55 -16.63
CA LEU A 58 -3.39 -1.32 -15.86
C LEU A 58 -3.64 -1.61 -14.37
N GLN A 59 -4.35 -2.69 -14.05
CA GLN A 59 -4.59 -3.10 -12.67
C GLN A 59 -3.29 -3.43 -11.94
N ILE A 60 -2.38 -4.20 -12.57
CA ILE A 60 -1.06 -4.53 -12.01
C ILE A 60 -0.25 -3.27 -11.77
N VAL A 61 -0.15 -2.39 -12.78
CA VAL A 61 0.60 -1.14 -12.68
C VAL A 61 0.06 -0.30 -11.51
N THR A 62 -1.26 -0.14 -11.44
CA THR A 62 -1.92 0.61 -10.36
C THR A 62 -1.64 -0.01 -8.99
N ALA A 63 -1.66 -1.35 -8.87
CA ALA A 63 -1.39 -2.05 -7.62
C ALA A 63 0.08 -1.86 -7.17
N LEU A 64 1.02 -1.98 -8.10
CA LEU A 64 2.46 -1.80 -7.83
C LEU A 64 2.80 -0.34 -7.49
N GLU A 65 2.23 0.63 -8.20
CA GLU A 65 2.37 2.06 -7.89
C GLU A 65 1.77 2.38 -6.52
N ARG A 66 0.64 1.76 -6.17
CA ARG A 66 0.04 1.98 -4.85
C ARG A 66 0.91 1.42 -3.73
N LEU A 67 1.46 0.22 -3.90
CA LEU A 67 2.46 -0.35 -2.99
C LEU A 67 3.67 0.58 -2.85
N GLU A 68 4.21 1.08 -3.96
CA GLU A 68 5.34 2.00 -3.97
C GLU A 68 5.04 3.26 -3.17
N LEU A 69 3.91 3.92 -3.45
CA LEU A 69 3.51 5.15 -2.77
C LEU A 69 3.36 4.95 -1.27
N ASP A 70 2.75 3.84 -0.85
CA ASP A 70 2.51 3.58 0.56
C ASP A 70 3.78 3.20 1.31
N ILE A 71 4.61 2.31 0.73
CA ILE A 71 5.87 1.84 1.32
C ILE A 71 6.93 2.96 1.35
N SER A 72 7.04 3.74 0.28
CA SER A 72 7.97 4.88 0.21
C SER A 72 7.68 5.93 1.28
N GLN A 73 6.44 5.98 1.77
CA GLN A 73 5.96 6.93 2.76
C GLN A 73 5.67 6.29 4.13
N ILE A 74 6.26 5.13 4.43
CA ILE A 74 6.21 4.54 5.78
C ILE A 74 6.73 5.55 6.79
N TYR A 75 5.92 5.88 7.79
CA TYR A 75 6.28 6.80 8.86
C TYR A 75 6.76 6.05 10.09
N SER A 76 7.91 6.47 10.62
CA SER A 76 8.41 6.08 11.93
C SER A 76 9.35 7.16 12.45
N PRO A 77 9.18 7.66 13.69
CA PRO A 77 10.15 8.57 14.32
C PRO A 77 11.56 7.99 14.41
N LEU A 78 11.68 6.66 14.37
CA LEU A 78 12.98 5.98 14.41
C LEU A 78 13.86 6.24 13.19
N TYR A 79 13.31 6.84 12.13
CA TYR A 79 14.12 7.32 11.03
C TYR A 79 14.94 8.58 11.34
N PHE A 80 14.72 9.22 12.49
CA PHE A 80 15.41 10.45 12.88
C PHE A 80 15.59 10.64 14.40
N SER A 81 15.15 9.67 15.23
CA SER A 81 15.30 9.70 16.70
C SER A 81 15.44 8.29 17.26
N ALA A 82 16.31 8.07 18.24
CA ALA A 82 16.43 6.78 18.91
C ALA A 82 15.16 6.42 19.72
N PRO A 83 14.89 5.11 19.97
CA PRO A 83 13.85 4.70 20.90
C PRO A 83 14.21 5.17 22.32
N PHE A 84 13.20 5.59 23.09
CA PHE A 84 13.37 5.91 24.50
C PHE A 84 13.44 4.61 25.31
N SER A 85 14.53 4.43 26.05
CA SER A 85 14.66 3.39 27.06
C SER A 85 14.64 4.06 28.43
N LYS A 86 13.68 3.71 29.28
CA LYS A 86 13.68 4.15 30.68
C LYS A 86 14.84 3.43 31.36
N ASP A 87 15.91 4.16 31.68
CA ASP A 87 17.01 3.59 32.45
C ASP A 87 16.47 3.15 33.81
N LYS A 88 16.64 1.87 34.15
CA LYS A 88 16.17 1.25 35.41
C LYS A 88 16.75 1.90 36.67
N GLN A 89 17.68 2.84 36.53
CA GLN A 89 18.40 3.46 37.64
C GLN A 89 17.63 4.62 38.28
N SER A 90 16.56 5.14 37.64
CA SER A 90 15.71 6.19 38.24
C SER A 90 14.51 5.66 39.01
N ASP A 91 14.26 4.34 39.03
CA ASP A 91 13.10 3.74 39.72
C ASP A 91 13.40 3.36 41.18
N SER A 92 14.67 3.30 41.61
CA SER A 92 15.00 3.00 43.02
C SER A 92 14.65 4.13 43.99
N ASP A 93 14.45 5.35 43.50
CA ASP A 93 14.28 6.53 44.35
C ASP A 93 12.81 6.99 44.42
N PHE A 94 11.92 6.44 43.59
CA PHE A 94 10.50 6.82 43.55
C PHE A 94 9.55 5.79 44.18
N GLU A 95 9.94 4.51 44.30
CA GLU A 95 9.07 3.48 44.91
C GLU A 95 9.09 3.44 46.45
N ASN A 96 10.02 4.12 47.13
CA ASN A 96 10.09 4.09 48.60
C ASN A 96 9.32 5.19 49.34
N ASN A 97 8.69 6.16 48.65
CA ASN A 97 7.96 7.26 49.30
C ASN A 97 6.43 7.25 49.06
N SER A 98 5.87 6.21 48.43
CA SER A 98 4.47 6.25 47.97
C SER A 98 3.46 5.50 48.86
N ALA A 99 3.81 5.11 50.08
CA ALA A 99 2.93 4.27 50.92
C ALA A 99 2.50 4.85 52.27
N ASP A 100 3.01 6.00 52.74
CA ASP A 100 2.66 6.44 54.11
C ASP A 100 2.68 7.95 54.40
N SER A 101 2.37 8.81 53.42
CA SER A 101 2.24 10.25 53.66
C SER A 101 0.93 10.83 53.12
N LEU A 102 -0.17 10.40 53.75
CA LEU A 102 -1.47 11.08 53.76
C LEU A 102 -1.51 12.02 54.97
N ASP A 103 -0.76 13.12 54.93
CA ASP A 103 -0.98 14.34 55.73
C ASP A 103 0.25 15.24 55.61
N ASN A 104 0.27 16.08 54.58
CA ASN A 104 0.86 17.43 54.63
C ASN A 104 0.55 18.10 53.29
N GLN A 105 -0.64 18.67 53.26
CA GLN A 105 -1.12 19.57 52.24
C GLN A 105 -0.43 20.92 52.48
N ASP A 106 0.67 21.15 51.76
CA ASP A 106 1.27 22.48 51.64
C ASP A 106 1.09 22.94 50.19
N ASP A 107 0.22 23.93 50.03
CA ASP A 107 -0.20 24.57 48.79
C ASP A 107 0.98 25.31 48.13
N SER A 108 1.89 24.54 47.52
CA SER A 108 2.84 25.09 46.55
C SER A 108 2.34 24.79 45.14
N ASP A 109 1.80 25.82 44.49
CA ASP A 109 1.43 25.90 43.07
C ASP A 109 2.66 25.76 42.15
N GLY A 110 3.43 24.69 42.33
CA GLY A 110 4.42 24.23 41.37
C GLY A 110 3.80 23.14 40.53
N GLU A 111 3.28 23.49 39.35
CA GLU A 111 3.00 22.51 38.31
C GLU A 111 4.30 21.73 38.03
N GLN A 112 4.48 20.59 38.69
CA GLN A 112 5.55 19.67 38.34
C GLN A 112 5.25 19.19 36.92
N ILE A 113 5.98 19.75 35.95
CA ILE A 113 5.92 19.35 34.55
C ILE A 113 6.45 17.91 34.51
N GLN A 114 5.56 16.95 34.71
CA GLN A 114 5.86 15.54 34.51
C GLN A 114 6.23 15.37 33.05
N ASP A 115 7.43 14.87 32.81
CA ASP A 115 7.90 14.58 31.47
C ASP A 115 6.89 13.65 30.78
N PRO A 116 6.27 14.06 29.65
CA PRO A 116 5.24 13.29 28.96
C PRO A 116 5.69 11.86 28.61
N ARG A 117 7.00 11.63 28.53
CA ARG A 117 7.60 10.31 28.26
C ARG A 117 7.36 9.30 29.37
N MET A 118 7.17 9.76 30.62
CA MET A 118 6.92 8.87 31.78
C MET A 118 5.48 8.36 31.85
N VAL A 119 4.53 9.07 31.21
CA VAL A 119 3.09 8.74 31.24
C VAL A 119 2.69 7.83 30.07
N PHE A 120 3.61 7.55 29.14
CA PHE A 120 3.32 6.74 27.97
C PHE A 120 3.02 5.28 28.33
N VAL A 121 1.86 4.79 27.89
CA VAL A 121 1.46 3.39 28.03
C VAL A 121 1.57 2.71 26.66
N PRO A 122 2.46 1.71 26.50
CA PRO A 122 2.57 0.91 25.29
C PRO A 122 1.24 0.31 24.85
N SER A 123 1.07 0.20 23.53
CA SER A 123 -0.09 -0.42 22.89
C SER A 123 0.35 -1.22 21.68
N GLU A 124 -0.56 -2.03 21.13
CA GLU A 124 -0.31 -2.82 19.92
C GLU A 124 0.12 -1.93 18.73
N ARG A 125 -0.55 -0.78 18.56
CA ARG A 125 -0.22 0.17 17.48
C ARG A 125 1.00 1.02 17.75
N PHE A 126 1.29 1.29 19.02
CA PHE A 126 2.37 2.17 19.45
C PHE A 126 3.14 1.48 20.60
N PRO A 127 4.14 0.65 20.28
CA PRO A 127 4.83 -0.15 21.29
C PRO A 127 5.78 0.67 22.17
N PHE A 128 6.33 1.77 21.66
CA PHE A 128 7.27 2.61 22.40
C PHE A 128 7.26 4.05 21.91
N ILE A 129 7.92 4.92 22.68
CA ILE A 129 8.11 6.33 22.40
C ILE A 129 9.57 6.58 22.02
N SER A 130 9.84 7.59 21.19
CA SER A 130 11.19 8.03 20.86
C SER A 130 11.75 8.94 21.96
N VAL A 131 13.07 9.16 21.93
CA VAL A 131 13.72 10.11 22.87
C VAL A 131 13.16 11.53 22.73
N SER A 132 12.70 11.89 21.52
CA SER A 132 12.06 13.17 21.22
C SER A 132 10.64 13.32 21.78
N GLY A 133 10.07 12.26 22.37
CA GLY A 133 8.68 12.25 22.85
C GLY A 133 7.66 11.90 21.76
N ASP A 134 8.09 11.57 20.54
CA ASP A 134 7.19 11.12 19.49
C ASP A 134 6.81 9.64 19.68
N ILE A 135 5.53 9.31 19.61
CA ILE A 135 5.04 7.94 19.65
C ILE A 135 5.44 7.18 18.39
N THR A 136 6.02 5.99 18.55
CA THR A 136 6.50 5.19 17.41
C THR A 136 5.43 4.19 16.99
N PRO A 137 4.98 4.21 15.72
CA PRO A 137 4.05 3.21 15.22
C PRO A 137 4.73 1.84 15.07
N ALA A 138 3.99 0.77 15.35
CA ALA A 138 4.40 -0.59 15.01
C ALA A 138 4.47 -0.80 13.50
N ILE A 139 5.42 -1.64 13.07
CA ILE A 139 5.44 -2.25 11.74
C ILE A 139 5.31 -3.76 11.98
N LEU A 140 4.24 -4.36 11.48
CA LEU A 140 3.90 -5.75 11.75
C LEU A 140 3.91 -6.56 10.46
N ASN A 141 4.43 -7.79 10.57
CA ASN A 141 4.50 -8.78 9.52
C ASN A 141 4.29 -10.15 10.19
N GLU A 142 3.04 -10.46 10.54
CA GLU A 142 2.69 -11.74 11.19
C GLU A 142 2.95 -12.92 10.24
N ASN A 143 2.65 -12.71 8.96
CA ASN A 143 2.86 -13.66 7.88
C ASN A 143 3.64 -12.99 6.75
N LYS A 144 4.37 -13.78 5.96
CA LYS A 144 5.14 -13.29 4.79
C LYS A 144 4.27 -12.53 3.77
N ASN A 145 2.96 -12.77 3.78
CA ASN A 145 2.02 -12.23 2.81
C ASN A 145 1.24 -11.02 3.36
N GLU A 146 1.51 -10.62 4.60
CA GLU A 146 0.83 -9.53 5.29
C GLU A 146 1.82 -8.47 5.75
N LEU A 147 1.49 -7.19 5.57
CA LEU A 147 2.30 -6.09 6.05
C LEU A 147 1.41 -4.96 6.56
N ILE A 148 1.60 -4.59 7.82
CA ILE A 148 0.88 -3.49 8.48
C ILE A 148 1.88 -2.40 8.87
N PHE A 149 1.57 -1.16 8.52
CA PHE A 149 2.38 0.01 8.89
C PHE A 149 1.57 1.30 8.88
N LEU A 150 2.11 2.34 9.51
CA LEU A 150 1.61 3.71 9.40
C LEU A 150 2.31 4.41 8.23
N SER A 151 1.54 5.10 7.39
CA SER A 151 2.06 5.84 6.23
C SER A 151 1.56 7.28 6.19
N THR A 152 2.36 8.18 5.61
CA THR A 152 1.98 9.57 5.30
C THR A 152 1.32 9.75 3.93
N SER A 153 1.09 8.67 3.18
CA SER A 153 0.50 8.70 1.83
C SER A 153 -0.97 9.10 1.76
N ASN A 154 -1.64 9.27 2.90
CA ASN A 154 -3.05 9.61 2.93
C ASN A 154 -3.29 11.06 2.50
N ARG A 155 -4.09 11.25 1.46
CA ARG A 155 -4.57 12.57 1.02
C ARG A 155 -6.03 12.73 1.40
N ARG A 156 -6.34 13.83 2.09
CA ARG A 156 -7.73 14.22 2.36
C ARG A 156 -8.39 14.68 1.06
N ILE A 157 -9.58 14.16 0.78
CA ILE A 157 -10.37 14.57 -0.39
C ILE A 157 -11.24 15.79 -0.05
N LEU A 158 -11.71 15.87 1.20
CA LEU A 158 -12.57 16.95 1.69
C LEU A 158 -11.85 17.70 2.82
N GLU A 159 -11.90 19.03 2.78
CA GLU A 159 -11.23 19.93 3.72
C GLU A 159 -11.64 19.64 5.17
N ASP A 160 -12.94 19.53 5.44
CA ASP A 160 -13.49 19.29 6.78
C ASP A 160 -13.64 17.81 7.16
N SER A 161 -13.00 16.90 6.42
CA SER A 161 -13.03 15.49 6.80
C SER A 161 -12.21 15.24 8.06
N LYS A 162 -12.82 14.53 9.04
CA LYS A 162 -12.15 14.05 10.27
C LYS A 162 -11.19 12.89 9.98
N GLN A 163 -10.29 13.04 9.01
CA GLN A 163 -9.27 12.07 8.61
C GLN A 163 -7.88 12.62 8.95
N SER A 164 -6.97 11.77 9.39
CA SER A 164 -5.58 12.17 9.59
C SER A 164 -4.82 12.26 8.25
N ARG A 165 -3.69 12.98 8.24
CA ARG A 165 -2.70 12.90 7.14
C ARG A 165 -1.93 11.58 7.16
N PHE A 166 -1.94 10.90 8.29
CA PHE A 166 -1.43 9.54 8.42
C PHE A 166 -2.58 8.55 8.23
N SER A 167 -2.24 7.36 7.74
CA SER A 167 -3.17 6.23 7.71
C SER A 167 -2.46 4.94 8.02
N TRP A 168 -3.11 4.10 8.82
CA TRP A 168 -2.72 2.71 8.96
C TRP A 168 -3.10 1.96 7.70
N ILE A 169 -2.16 1.21 7.15
CA ILE A 169 -2.32 0.44 5.92
C ILE A 169 -2.02 -1.01 6.26
N LYS A 170 -2.91 -1.90 5.82
CA LYS A 170 -2.71 -3.35 5.88
C LYS A 170 -2.80 -3.89 4.46
N TYR A 171 -1.73 -4.50 4.01
CA TYR A 171 -1.73 -5.36 2.83
C TYR A 171 -1.89 -6.79 3.26
N ASN A 172 -2.74 -7.54 2.57
CA ASN A 172 -2.93 -8.94 2.81
C ASN A 172 -3.28 -9.68 1.51
N ILE A 173 -3.00 -10.98 1.49
CA ILE A 173 -3.46 -11.88 0.45
C ILE A 173 -4.62 -12.69 0.99
N ARG A 174 -5.71 -12.77 0.24
CA ARG A 174 -6.86 -13.62 0.56
C ARG A 174 -7.27 -14.48 -0.62
N SER A 175 -7.94 -15.59 -0.35
CA SER A 175 -8.54 -16.39 -1.41
C SER A 175 -9.61 -15.58 -2.14
N SER A 176 -9.66 -15.68 -3.47
CA SER A 176 -10.66 -15.00 -4.28
C SER A 176 -12.07 -15.47 -3.90
N ARG A 177 -12.99 -14.52 -3.74
CA ARG A 177 -14.38 -14.79 -3.35
C ARG A 177 -15.31 -15.01 -4.57
N GLY A 178 -14.79 -14.89 -5.79
CA GLY A 178 -15.58 -15.07 -7.02
C GLY A 178 -15.96 -16.53 -7.28
N GLU A 179 -16.98 -16.76 -8.11
CA GLU A 179 -17.20 -18.06 -8.76
C GLU A 179 -15.87 -18.56 -9.32
N LYS A 180 -15.59 -19.87 -9.18
CA LYS A 180 -14.40 -20.54 -9.71
C LYS A 180 -14.27 -20.22 -11.20
N THR A 181 -13.63 -19.11 -11.52
CA THR A 181 -13.12 -18.86 -12.86
C THR A 181 -12.05 -19.91 -13.08
N GLU A 182 -12.05 -20.54 -14.25
CA GLU A 182 -11.14 -21.65 -14.61
C GLU A 182 -9.65 -21.26 -14.59
N ARG A 183 -9.31 -20.03 -14.15
CA ARG A 183 -7.95 -19.49 -14.07
C ARG A 183 -7.27 -19.95 -12.78
N ASP A 184 -6.02 -20.39 -12.87
CA ASP A 184 -5.23 -20.95 -11.75
C ASP A 184 -4.75 -19.93 -10.69
N GLY A 185 -5.35 -18.73 -10.64
CA GLY A 185 -4.98 -17.63 -9.74
C GLY A 185 -5.94 -17.48 -8.56
N GLY A 186 -5.77 -18.32 -7.54
CA GLY A 186 -6.70 -18.44 -6.42
C GLY A 186 -6.70 -17.27 -5.41
N TYR A 187 -5.79 -16.30 -5.54
CA TYR A 187 -5.60 -15.25 -4.56
C TYR A 187 -5.81 -13.81 -5.08
N GLU A 188 -6.18 -12.93 -4.17
CA GLU A 188 -6.36 -11.49 -4.37
C GLU A 188 -5.46 -10.72 -3.39
N LEU A 189 -4.75 -9.71 -3.89
CA LEU A 189 -4.08 -8.72 -3.06
C LEU A 189 -5.10 -7.68 -2.63
N THR A 190 -5.30 -7.57 -1.32
CA THR A 190 -6.16 -6.57 -0.72
C THR A 190 -5.38 -5.53 0.06
N ARG A 191 -5.98 -4.36 0.14
CA ARG A 191 -5.48 -3.22 0.89
C ARG A 191 -6.59 -2.66 1.77
N ALA A 192 -6.37 -2.67 3.07
CA ALA A 192 -7.22 -1.98 4.04
C ALA A 192 -6.57 -0.67 4.47
N THR A 193 -7.37 0.35 4.77
CA THR A 193 -6.85 1.65 5.23
C THR A 193 -7.70 2.25 6.32
N GLN A 194 -7.05 2.65 7.40
CA GLN A 194 -7.69 3.35 8.51
C GLN A 194 -7.04 4.72 8.70
N SER A 195 -7.77 5.77 8.28
CA SER A 195 -7.36 7.17 8.43
C SER A 195 -8.09 7.91 9.57
N LYS A 196 -9.09 7.28 10.20
CA LYS A 196 -9.86 7.82 11.34
C LYS A 196 -9.37 7.20 12.66
N ASN A 197 -9.23 8.04 13.69
CA ASN A 197 -8.79 7.64 15.04
C ASN A 197 -7.53 6.77 15.02
N ILE A 198 -6.47 7.27 14.36
CA ILE A 198 -5.23 6.54 14.13
C ILE A 198 -4.48 6.18 15.44
N TYR A 199 -4.76 6.91 16.53
CA TYR A 199 -4.15 6.75 17.85
C TYR A 199 -4.93 5.81 18.79
N ARG A 200 -5.88 5.03 18.27
CA ARG A 200 -6.46 3.93 19.06
C ARG A 200 -5.39 2.89 19.39
N LYS A 201 -5.52 2.25 20.55
CA LYS A 201 -4.52 1.30 21.08
C LYS A 201 -4.50 -0.02 20.30
N ASP A 202 -5.64 -0.44 19.76
CA ASP A 202 -5.84 -1.80 19.23
C ASP A 202 -6.20 -1.79 17.74
N PHE A 203 -5.79 -2.81 16.99
CA PHE A 203 -6.25 -3.00 15.61
C PHE A 203 -7.69 -3.55 15.56
N ASN A 204 -8.50 -3.04 14.65
CA ASN A 204 -9.86 -3.56 14.39
C ASN A 204 -10.08 -3.61 12.88
N TRP A 205 -9.40 -4.57 12.23
CA TRP A 205 -9.44 -4.73 10.79
C TRP A 205 -10.78 -5.27 10.29
N ASP A 206 -11.55 -5.99 11.13
CA ASP A 206 -12.86 -6.56 10.77
C ASP A 206 -13.88 -5.49 10.34
N LYS A 207 -13.76 -4.28 10.90
CA LYS A 207 -14.64 -3.14 10.58
C LYS A 207 -14.11 -2.28 9.43
N VAL A 208 -12.88 -2.51 8.98
CA VAL A 208 -12.24 -1.72 7.93
C VAL A 208 -12.53 -2.39 6.59
N LYS A 209 -13.05 -1.61 5.65
CA LYS A 209 -13.29 -2.11 4.30
C LYS A 209 -11.96 -2.39 3.60
N GLU A 210 -11.80 -3.62 3.14
CA GLU A 210 -10.71 -4.02 2.26
C GLU A 210 -11.04 -3.68 0.80
N HIS A 211 -10.04 -3.16 0.09
CA HIS A 211 -10.10 -2.90 -1.34
C HIS A 211 -9.23 -3.92 -2.07
N ILE A 212 -9.79 -4.59 -3.09
CA ILE A 212 -9.02 -5.46 -3.97
C ILE A 212 -8.16 -4.56 -4.86
N LEU A 213 -6.85 -4.78 -4.84
CA LEU A 213 -5.92 -4.10 -5.74
C LEU A 213 -5.65 -4.93 -6.97
N LEU A 214 -5.40 -6.23 -6.78
CA LEU A 214 -5.00 -7.14 -7.85
C LEU A 214 -5.61 -8.52 -7.62
N THR A 215 -6.09 -9.14 -8.69
CA THR A 215 -6.67 -10.49 -8.72
C THR A 215 -5.75 -11.45 -9.46
N HIS A 216 -6.07 -12.74 -9.43
CA HIS A 216 -5.34 -13.81 -10.15
C HIS A 216 -3.87 -13.92 -9.73
N ILE A 217 -3.62 -13.80 -8.43
CA ILE A 217 -2.28 -13.99 -7.86
C ILE A 217 -2.11 -15.47 -7.54
N LYS A 218 -1.00 -16.06 -8.01
CA LYS A 218 -0.58 -17.42 -7.67
C LYS A 218 0.23 -17.44 -6.38
N SER A 219 1.20 -16.52 -6.25
CA SER A 219 1.99 -16.35 -5.04
C SER A 219 2.37 -14.89 -4.82
N PHE A 220 2.57 -14.50 -3.56
CA PHE A 220 2.94 -13.14 -3.18
C PHE A 220 3.62 -13.18 -1.82
N GLN A 221 4.74 -12.47 -1.68
CA GLN A 221 5.49 -12.38 -0.42
C GLN A 221 6.24 -11.05 -0.30
N PHE A 222 6.30 -10.57 0.94
CA PHE A 222 7.21 -9.50 1.36
C PHE A 222 8.52 -10.11 1.85
N GLN A 223 9.63 -9.48 1.49
CA GLN A 223 10.96 -9.76 2.01
C GLN A 223 11.63 -8.46 2.43
N PHE A 224 12.47 -8.52 3.45
CA PHE A 224 13.09 -7.35 4.06
C PHE A 224 14.59 -7.46 3.99
N TRP A 225 15.28 -6.36 3.72
CA TRP A 225 16.74 -6.37 3.66
C TRP A 225 17.35 -6.35 5.07
N ASN A 226 18.14 -7.37 5.38
CA ASN A 226 19.00 -7.38 6.56
C ASN A 226 20.40 -6.84 6.18
N ALA A 227 20.81 -5.73 6.79
CA ALA A 227 22.07 -5.06 6.51
C ALA A 227 23.30 -5.84 7.01
N GLU A 228 23.16 -6.60 8.09
CA GLU A 228 24.25 -7.40 8.68
C GLU A 228 24.58 -8.61 7.80
N THR A 229 23.55 -9.35 7.38
CA THR A 229 23.71 -10.57 6.55
C THR A 229 23.78 -10.27 5.05
N LYS A 230 23.43 -9.04 4.64
CA LYS A 230 23.33 -8.59 3.23
C LYS A 230 22.40 -9.48 2.39
N LYS A 231 21.32 -9.94 2.99
CA LYS A 231 20.32 -10.82 2.34
C LYS A 231 18.91 -10.33 2.63
N PHE A 232 18.00 -10.71 1.75
CA PHE A 232 16.57 -10.54 2.00
C PHE A 232 16.07 -11.68 2.89
N VAL A 233 15.37 -11.33 3.96
CA VAL A 233 14.75 -12.22 4.94
C VAL A 233 13.23 -12.12 4.84
N ASP A 234 12.50 -13.13 5.26
CA ASP A 234 11.05 -13.19 5.05
C ASP A 234 10.24 -12.56 6.20
N THR A 235 10.88 -12.32 7.35
CA THR A 235 10.22 -11.77 8.55
C THR A 235 10.95 -10.52 9.05
N LEU A 236 10.22 -9.60 9.68
CA LEU A 236 10.80 -8.38 10.26
C LEU A 236 11.72 -8.66 11.45
N THR A 237 11.48 -9.73 12.20
CA THR A 237 12.27 -10.12 13.38
C THR A 237 13.69 -10.56 12.99
N GLU A 238 13.86 -11.14 11.81
CA GLU A 238 15.16 -11.56 11.28
C GLU A 238 16.07 -10.38 10.87
N ILE A 239 15.58 -9.14 10.86
CA ILE A 239 16.37 -7.94 10.55
C ILE A 239 17.20 -7.49 11.77
N GLY A 240 16.85 -7.93 12.99
CA GLY A 240 17.53 -7.52 14.21
C GLY A 240 17.17 -6.09 14.63
N ASN A 241 18.17 -5.21 14.75
CA ASN A 241 17.99 -3.85 15.29
C ASN A 241 17.10 -2.96 14.41
N ASP A 242 17.04 -3.22 13.11
CA ASP A 242 16.26 -2.41 12.16
C ASP A 242 14.81 -2.90 11.98
N GLN A 243 14.30 -3.77 12.85
CA GLN A 243 12.93 -4.32 12.78
C GLN A 243 11.85 -3.24 12.56
N PHE A 244 12.01 -2.09 13.22
CA PHE A 244 11.06 -0.97 13.16
C PHE A 244 11.41 0.10 12.11
N THR A 245 12.50 -0.09 11.36
CA THR A 245 12.97 0.82 10.32
C THR A 245 13.46 0.07 9.07
N PRO A 246 12.63 -0.84 8.49
CA PRO A 246 13.04 -1.63 7.33
C PRO A 246 13.45 -0.71 6.18
N ARG A 247 14.71 -0.83 5.73
CA ARG A 247 15.28 0.10 4.74
C ARG A 247 14.96 -0.25 3.30
N LEU A 248 14.80 -1.54 3.02
CA LEU A 248 14.36 -2.04 1.72
C LEU A 248 13.33 -3.13 1.93
N ILE A 249 12.21 -3.01 1.23
CA ILE A 249 11.13 -3.99 1.23
C ILE A 249 11.01 -4.49 -0.20
N LYS A 250 11.28 -5.77 -0.40
CA LYS A 250 11.12 -6.45 -1.68
C LYS A 250 9.78 -7.16 -1.71
N VAL A 251 9.04 -6.93 -2.78
CA VAL A 251 7.83 -7.67 -3.11
C VAL A 251 8.15 -8.64 -4.22
N LYS A 252 7.89 -9.92 -3.98
CA LYS A 252 7.94 -10.97 -5.01
C LYS A 252 6.53 -11.51 -5.20
N MET A 253 6.08 -11.57 -6.46
CA MET A 253 4.77 -12.10 -6.77
C MET A 253 4.78 -12.83 -8.11
N VAL A 254 3.91 -13.84 -8.22
CA VAL A 254 3.61 -14.54 -9.47
C VAL A 254 2.15 -14.28 -9.78
N TRP A 255 1.92 -13.58 -10.89
CA TRP A 255 0.60 -13.22 -11.39
C TRP A 255 0.25 -14.09 -12.60
N ILE A 256 -1.04 -14.41 -12.78
CA ILE A 256 -1.52 -15.18 -13.91
C ILE A 256 -2.35 -14.27 -14.81
N ASN A 257 -1.97 -14.17 -16.08
CA ASN A 257 -2.66 -13.33 -17.06
C ASN A 257 -3.93 -14.01 -17.63
N THR A 258 -4.67 -13.28 -18.48
CA THR A 258 -5.82 -13.81 -19.25
C THR A 258 -5.54 -15.14 -19.97
N ASP A 259 -4.33 -15.31 -20.53
CA ASP A 259 -3.92 -16.50 -21.27
C ASP A 259 -3.39 -17.64 -20.38
N ASN A 260 -3.53 -17.51 -19.05
CA ASN A 260 -3.01 -18.44 -18.05
C ASN A 260 -1.47 -18.55 -18.02
N ASN A 261 -0.76 -17.56 -18.56
CA ASN A 261 0.69 -17.44 -18.45
C ASN A 261 1.08 -16.85 -17.09
N GLU A 262 2.14 -17.40 -16.50
CA GLU A 262 2.72 -16.91 -15.25
C GLU A 262 3.70 -15.76 -15.53
N ILE A 263 3.48 -14.63 -14.84
CA ILE A 263 4.35 -13.47 -14.87
C ILE A 263 4.95 -13.29 -13.48
N GLU A 264 6.27 -13.48 -13.38
CA GLU A 264 7.03 -13.23 -12.16
C GLU A 264 7.41 -11.74 -12.08
N ILE A 265 7.07 -11.12 -10.95
CA ILE A 265 7.35 -9.71 -10.69
C ILE A 265 8.14 -9.61 -9.39
N GLU A 266 9.32 -9.01 -9.49
CA GLU A 266 10.17 -8.67 -8.34
C GLU A 266 10.40 -7.15 -8.33
N ARG A 267 9.95 -6.47 -7.27
CA ARG A 267 10.12 -5.03 -7.09
C ARG A 267 10.68 -4.76 -5.70
N THR A 268 11.67 -3.86 -5.62
CA THR A 268 12.24 -3.43 -4.34
C THR A 268 11.89 -1.98 -4.10
N TYR A 269 11.29 -1.71 -2.95
CA TYR A 269 10.84 -0.40 -2.50
C TYR A 269 11.72 0.11 -1.35
N ARG A 270 11.86 1.43 -1.26
CA ARG A 270 12.65 2.10 -0.23
C ARG A 270 11.80 3.19 0.45
N PRO A 271 11.68 3.21 1.79
CA PRO A 271 11.16 4.36 2.51
C PRO A 271 12.02 5.62 2.27
N LEU A 272 11.37 6.74 1.98
CA LEU A 272 12.01 8.03 1.63
C LEU A 272 12.47 8.81 2.87
N PHE A 273 13.10 8.10 3.80
CA PHE A 273 13.77 8.70 4.93
C PHE A 273 15.28 8.58 4.79
N PRO A 274 16.06 9.57 5.28
CA PRO A 274 17.51 9.47 5.30
C PRO A 274 17.97 8.29 6.17
N PHE A 275 19.21 7.88 5.94
CA PHE A 275 19.83 6.90 6.83
C PHE A 275 20.05 7.54 8.21
N PHE A 276 19.67 6.81 9.25
CA PHE A 276 19.81 7.23 10.64
C PHE A 276 20.15 6.01 11.47
N ASP A 277 21.24 6.10 12.22
CA ASP A 277 21.73 5.03 13.09
C ASP A 277 21.20 5.28 14.50
N THR A 278 20.13 4.56 14.85
CA THR A 278 19.47 4.66 16.15
C THR A 278 20.39 4.23 17.29
N VAL A 279 21.25 3.24 17.07
CA VAL A 279 22.18 2.70 18.07
C VAL A 279 23.27 3.72 18.39
N LYS A 280 23.78 4.42 17.37
CA LYS A 280 24.77 5.48 17.56
C LYS A 280 24.17 6.68 18.30
N ASP A 281 22.98 7.15 17.92
CA ASP A 281 22.30 8.26 18.60
C ASP A 281 22.01 7.95 20.07
N GLU A 282 21.55 6.73 20.37
CA GLU A 282 21.31 6.31 21.76
C GLU A 282 22.60 6.33 22.60
N LYS A 283 23.72 5.81 22.04
CA LYS A 283 25.02 5.82 22.73
C LYS A 283 25.53 7.23 22.99
N GLU A 284 25.44 8.12 22.01
CA GLU A 284 25.88 9.51 22.15
C GLU A 284 25.07 10.26 23.21
N LYS A 285 23.75 10.04 23.30
CA LYS A 285 22.91 10.64 24.33
C LYS A 285 23.18 10.11 25.72
N LYS A 286 23.41 8.79 25.86
CA LYS A 286 23.82 8.18 27.14
C LYS A 286 25.17 8.67 27.65
N LEU A 287 26.08 9.05 26.75
CA LEU A 287 27.38 9.64 27.14
C LEU A 287 27.22 11.09 27.64
N LYS A 288 26.35 11.88 26.99
CA LYS A 288 26.06 13.26 27.43
C LYS A 288 25.40 13.29 28.81
N SER A 289 24.39 12.45 29.05
CA SER A 289 23.72 12.40 30.36
C SER A 289 24.66 12.02 31.51
N LYS A 290 25.66 11.17 31.26
CA LYS A 290 26.70 10.85 32.26
C LYS A 290 27.65 12.00 32.55
N THR A 291 27.95 12.82 31.54
CA THR A 291 28.91 13.94 31.69
C THR A 291 28.28 15.08 32.49
N ASP A 292 27.00 15.38 32.27
CA ASP A 292 26.29 16.44 32.99
C ASP A 292 26.03 16.08 34.46
N GLY A 293 25.90 14.78 34.78
CA GLY A 293 25.72 14.30 36.16
C GLY A 293 26.97 14.35 37.05
N ASP A 294 28.18 14.34 36.48
CA ASP A 294 29.44 14.32 37.24
C ASP A 294 29.97 15.75 37.54
N SER A 295 29.52 16.76 36.79
CA SER A 295 29.90 18.16 37.00
C SER A 295 29.23 18.85 38.21
N GLY A 296 28.34 18.17 38.94
CA GLY A 296 27.60 18.73 40.08
C GLY A 296 28.21 18.45 41.47
N ALA A 297 29.26 17.63 41.59
CA ALA A 297 29.73 17.11 42.89
C ALA A 297 31.04 17.72 43.43
N SER A 298 31.63 18.72 42.76
CA SER A 298 32.91 19.32 43.17
C SER A 298 32.81 20.83 43.35
N GLY A 299 32.16 21.27 44.43
CA GLY A 299 31.99 22.68 44.71
C GLY A 299 31.47 23.04 46.09
N GLU A 300 31.92 22.38 47.17
CA GLU A 300 31.82 22.92 48.53
C GLU A 300 32.84 22.21 49.44
N LYS A 301 33.98 22.87 49.66
CA LYS A 301 34.89 22.66 50.80
C LYS A 301 35.38 24.01 51.27
#